data_AF-A0AAW1LR24-F1
#
_entry.id   AF-A0AAW1LR24-F1
#
_cell.length_a   1.000
_cell.length_b   1.000
_cell.length_c   1.000
_cell.angle_alpha   90.00
_cell.angle_beta   90.00
_cell.angle_gamma   90.00
#
_symmetry.space_group_name_H-M   'P 1'
#
loop_
_entity.id
_entity.type
_entity.pdbx_description
1 polymer ?
#
loop_
_entity_poly.entity_id
_entity_poly.type
_entity_poly.pdbx_seq_one_letter_code
_entity_poly.pdbx_strand_id
1 'polypeptide(L)'
;MLRGWRGLGVIRSASPGTRFPQYTRGYAAGLPELTKDRYSHVKRGNFATLEQNHLKFFTDLLGENRVVSNPSDCQAYNVDWIRSVRGYSNCVLKPRTTQEVSEILAFCNRHRLAVCPQGGNTGLVGGSVPVFDEIIVNTGLMNKILSIDEISGVLVCEAGCVLETLDDRLAEKDLMMPLDLGAKGSCHIGGNISTNAGGLRLLRYGNLHGSVLGLEAVKADGEIMDLLSTLKKDNTGFHLKES
;
A
#
# COMPACT_ATOMS: atom_id res chain seq x y z
N MET A 1 -52.66 -47.56 3.39
CA MET A 1 -53.05 -46.63 2.31
C MET A 1 -51.77 -46.24 1.57
N LEU A 2 -51.47 -46.83 0.39
CA LEU A 2 -51.84 -46.31 -0.95
C LEU A 2 -51.26 -44.90 -1.17
N ARG A 3 -50.38 -44.55 -2.12
CA ARG A 3 -49.88 -44.99 -3.46
C ARG A 3 -48.53 -44.24 -3.68
N GLY A 4 -47.63 -44.50 -4.62
CA GLY A 4 -47.62 -45.33 -5.82
C GLY A 4 -46.26 -45.19 -6.55
N TRP A 5 -45.98 -46.19 -7.40
CA TRP A 5 -44.82 -46.31 -8.31
C TRP A 5 -44.68 -45.20 -9.36
N ARG A 6 -43.46 -44.96 -9.86
CA ARG A 6 -42.95 -45.41 -11.20
C ARG A 6 -41.71 -44.60 -11.62
N GLY A 7 -40.73 -45.26 -12.25
CA GLY A 7 -39.79 -44.61 -13.16
C GLY A 7 -38.36 -45.14 -13.13
N LEU A 8 -38.10 -46.27 -13.82
CA LEU A 8 -36.76 -46.61 -14.30
C LEU A 8 -36.32 -45.55 -15.34
N GLY A 9 -35.11 -45.02 -15.16
CA GLY A 9 -34.38 -44.26 -16.17
C GLY A 9 -32.93 -44.72 -16.19
N VAL A 10 -32.62 -45.65 -17.09
CA VAL A 10 -31.25 -46.05 -17.44
C VAL A 10 -30.57 -44.85 -18.08
N ILE A 11 -29.49 -44.33 -17.49
CA ILE A 11 -28.56 -43.43 -18.18
C ILE A 11 -27.20 -44.13 -18.27
N ARG A 12 -26.75 -44.18 -19.53
CA ARG A 12 -25.63 -44.91 -20.08
C ARG A 12 -24.29 -44.43 -19.50
N SER A 13 -23.36 -45.37 -19.39
CA SER A 13 -21.92 -45.12 -19.24
C SER A 13 -21.42 -44.15 -20.31
N ALA A 14 -20.89 -43.00 -19.88
CA ALA A 14 -20.13 -42.11 -20.74
C ALA A 14 -18.63 -42.44 -20.62
N SER A 15 -18.00 -42.59 -21.77
CA SER A 15 -16.58 -42.93 -21.98
C SER A 15 -15.63 -41.84 -21.45
N PRO A 16 -14.37 -42.19 -21.12
CA PRO A 16 -13.42 -41.29 -20.49
C PRO A 16 -12.81 -40.37 -21.55
N GLY A 17 -13.08 -39.07 -21.51
CA GLY A 17 -12.56 -38.21 -22.58
C GLY A 17 -12.95 -36.75 -22.52
N THR A 18 -12.96 -36.11 -21.36
CA THR A 18 -12.85 -34.65 -21.31
C THR A 18 -12.26 -34.24 -19.97
N ARG A 19 -10.94 -33.99 -19.94
CA ARG A 19 -10.31 -33.32 -18.81
C ARG A 19 -10.82 -31.88 -18.81
N PHE A 20 -11.80 -31.59 -17.97
CA PHE A 20 -11.98 -30.23 -17.49
C PHE A 20 -10.64 -29.79 -16.88
N PRO A 21 -10.10 -28.60 -17.17
CA PRO A 21 -8.93 -28.12 -16.45
C PRO A 21 -9.31 -28.09 -14.98
N GLN A 22 -8.69 -28.97 -14.20
CA GLN A 22 -8.68 -28.86 -12.76
C GLN A 22 -7.97 -27.55 -12.46
N TYR A 23 -8.75 -26.49 -12.18
CA TYR A 23 -8.24 -25.37 -11.40
C TYR A 23 -7.98 -25.91 -10.00
N THR A 24 -6.85 -26.59 -9.84
CA THR A 24 -6.24 -26.73 -8.53
C THR A 24 -5.97 -25.31 -8.04
N ARG A 25 -6.71 -24.87 -7.02
CA ARG A 25 -6.27 -23.77 -6.14
C ARG A 25 -5.02 -24.23 -5.40
N GLY A 26 -3.92 -24.35 -6.13
CA GLY A 26 -2.60 -24.44 -5.56
C GLY A 26 -2.11 -23.01 -5.39
N TYR A 27 -1.93 -22.58 -4.14
CA TYR A 27 -0.93 -21.57 -3.82
C TYR A 27 0.43 -22.15 -4.22
N ALA A 28 0.77 -22.09 -5.51
CA ALA A 28 1.98 -22.72 -6.03
C ALA A 28 3.21 -21.98 -5.48
N ALA A 29 4.14 -22.77 -4.94
CA ALA A 29 5.25 -22.40 -4.07
C ALA A 29 6.44 -21.70 -4.76
N GLY A 30 6.18 -20.80 -5.72
CA GLY A 30 7.21 -20.03 -6.44
C GLY A 30 7.11 -18.53 -6.17
N LEU A 31 8.18 -17.79 -6.48
CA LEU A 31 8.06 -16.35 -6.69
C LEU A 31 7.35 -16.10 -8.03
N PRO A 32 6.47 -15.10 -8.14
CA PRO A 32 5.87 -14.73 -9.41
C PRO A 32 6.95 -14.36 -10.42
N GLU A 33 6.70 -14.54 -11.71
CA GLU A 33 7.54 -13.99 -12.76
C GLU A 33 7.66 -12.46 -12.62
N LEU A 34 8.77 -11.86 -13.09
CA LEU A 34 8.88 -10.40 -13.05
C LEU A 34 7.78 -9.77 -13.90
N THR A 35 7.14 -8.72 -13.38
CA THR A 35 6.04 -8.02 -14.03
C THR A 35 6.44 -7.54 -15.42
N LYS A 36 7.67 -7.02 -15.58
CA LYS A 36 8.23 -6.61 -16.86
C LYS A 36 8.35 -7.74 -17.91
N ASP A 37 8.55 -8.98 -17.48
CA ASP A 37 8.75 -10.13 -18.35
C ASP A 37 7.40 -10.73 -18.73
N ARG A 38 6.49 -10.85 -17.74
CA ARG A 38 5.11 -11.30 -17.93
C ARG A 38 4.32 -10.37 -18.85
N TYR A 39 4.50 -9.06 -18.72
CA TYR A 39 3.77 -8.05 -19.52
C TYR A 39 4.71 -7.35 -20.50
N SER A 40 5.15 -8.08 -21.53
CA SER A 40 6.13 -7.62 -22.52
C SER A 40 5.77 -6.35 -23.31
N HIS A 41 4.49 -5.95 -23.31
CA HIS A 41 4.02 -4.70 -23.93
C HIS A 41 4.25 -3.47 -23.03
N VAL A 42 4.45 -3.66 -21.73
CA VAL A 42 4.76 -2.60 -20.78
C VAL A 42 6.24 -2.26 -20.93
N LYS A 43 6.52 -1.00 -21.25
CA LYS A 43 7.89 -0.50 -21.44
C LYS A 43 8.32 0.34 -20.26
N ARG A 44 9.59 0.19 -19.87
CA ARG A 44 10.21 1.05 -18.87
C ARG A 44 10.25 2.49 -19.38
N GLY A 45 9.85 3.44 -18.54
CA GLY A 45 9.94 4.86 -18.85
C GLY A 45 11.38 5.36 -19.01
N ASN A 46 11.55 6.60 -19.48
CA ASN A 46 12.85 7.28 -19.61
C ASN A 46 13.36 7.79 -18.25
N PHE A 47 13.56 6.86 -17.32
CA PHE A 47 14.14 7.11 -16.01
C PHE A 47 15.62 6.73 -16.00
N ALA A 48 16.42 7.39 -15.17
CA ALA A 48 17.78 6.94 -14.89
C ALA A 48 17.76 5.59 -14.16
N THR A 49 18.89 4.90 -14.16
CA THR A 49 19.10 3.69 -13.36
C THR A 49 19.85 4.07 -12.09
N LEU A 50 19.64 3.28 -11.03
CA LEU A 50 20.34 3.48 -9.77
C LEU A 50 21.85 3.22 -9.93
N GLU A 51 22.67 4.10 -9.38
CA GLU A 51 24.13 4.08 -9.43
C GLU A 51 24.71 4.15 -8.01
N GLN A 52 25.99 3.86 -7.85
CA GLN A 52 26.64 3.81 -6.53
C GLN A 52 26.68 5.17 -5.82
N ASN A 53 26.79 6.27 -6.57
CA ASN A 53 26.70 7.64 -6.06
C ASN A 53 25.30 7.94 -5.47
N HIS A 54 24.23 7.45 -6.10
CA HIS A 54 22.86 7.58 -5.62
C HIS A 54 22.68 6.82 -4.31
N LEU A 55 23.17 5.57 -4.23
CA LEU A 55 23.16 4.79 -2.99
C LEU A 55 23.93 5.49 -1.87
N LYS A 56 25.10 6.04 -2.18
CA LYS A 56 25.89 6.81 -1.21
C LYS A 56 25.09 7.99 -0.65
N PHE A 57 24.42 8.76 -1.51
CA PHE A 57 23.57 9.87 -1.06
C PHE A 57 22.47 9.41 -0.09
N PHE A 58 21.75 8.34 -0.43
CA PHE A 58 20.69 7.82 0.44
C PHE A 58 21.23 7.29 1.76
N THR A 59 22.40 6.64 1.74
CA THR A 59 23.07 6.16 2.95
C THR A 59 23.56 7.31 3.83
N ASP A 60 24.08 8.39 3.25
CA ASP A 60 24.49 9.57 4.00
C ASP A 60 23.26 10.27 4.65
N LEU A 61 22.12 10.31 3.95
CA LEU A 61 20.87 10.92 4.43
C LEU A 61 20.18 10.08 5.52
N LEU A 62 20.01 8.78 5.29
CA LEU A 62 19.20 7.90 6.14
C LEU A 62 20.05 7.06 7.11
N GLY A 63 21.34 6.89 6.85
CA GLY A 63 22.17 5.89 7.51
C GLY A 63 21.98 4.48 6.94
N GLU A 64 23.01 3.65 7.11
CA GLU A 64 23.12 2.32 6.47
C GLU A 64 21.92 1.40 6.76
N ASN A 65 21.44 1.37 8.00
CA ASN A 65 20.36 0.46 8.40
C ASN A 65 18.98 0.78 7.79
N ARG A 66 18.83 1.94 7.15
CA ARG A 66 17.56 2.42 6.55
C ARG A 66 17.59 2.43 5.02
N VAL A 67 18.69 1.96 4.42
CA VAL A 67 18.85 1.75 2.97
C VAL A 67 19.07 0.26 2.73
N VAL A 68 18.04 -0.43 2.23
CA VAL A 68 18.14 -1.84 1.89
C VAL A 68 18.55 -1.94 0.42
N SER A 69 19.76 -2.43 0.15
CA SER A 69 20.30 -2.57 -1.21
C SER A 69 20.72 -4.00 -1.57
N ASN A 70 20.62 -4.95 -0.64
CA ASN A 70 20.84 -6.35 -0.93
C ASN A 70 19.60 -6.94 -1.64
N PRO A 71 19.75 -7.58 -2.82
CA PRO A 71 18.63 -8.14 -3.56
C PRO A 71 17.76 -9.13 -2.78
N SER A 72 18.35 -9.94 -1.88
CA SER A 72 17.57 -10.89 -1.06
C SER A 72 16.61 -10.17 -0.11
N ASP A 73 17.07 -9.06 0.46
CA ASP A 73 16.34 -8.31 1.48
C ASP A 73 15.28 -7.41 0.84
N CYS A 74 15.50 -7.01 -0.42
CA CYS A 74 14.53 -6.28 -1.24
C CYS A 74 13.36 -7.18 -1.71
N GLN A 75 13.52 -8.51 -1.69
CA GLN A 75 12.57 -9.43 -2.30
C GLN A 75 11.15 -9.32 -1.73
N ALA A 76 11.02 -9.17 -0.41
CA ALA A 76 9.72 -9.05 0.26
C ALA A 76 8.96 -7.78 -0.13
N TYR A 77 9.67 -6.72 -0.50
CA TYR A 77 9.09 -5.45 -0.93
C TYR A 77 8.70 -5.44 -2.41
N ASN A 78 9.25 -6.36 -3.20
CA ASN A 78 9.00 -6.47 -4.63
C ASN A 78 7.78 -7.35 -4.98
N VAL A 79 7.24 -8.12 -4.04
CA VAL A 79 6.11 -9.04 -4.29
C VAL A 79 4.85 -8.48 -3.63
N ASP A 80 3.74 -8.46 -4.36
CA ASP A 80 2.46 -7.98 -3.84
C ASP A 80 1.82 -8.99 -2.88
N TRP A 81 0.80 -8.54 -2.14
CA TRP A 81 0.11 -9.33 -1.12
C TRP A 81 -0.41 -10.68 -1.64
N ILE A 82 -1.04 -10.67 -2.82
CA ILE A 82 -1.64 -11.88 -3.41
C ILE A 82 -0.65 -12.67 -4.28
N ARG A 83 0.62 -12.24 -4.35
CA ARG A 83 1.69 -12.84 -5.16
C ARG A 83 1.29 -12.96 -6.64
N SER A 84 0.61 -11.94 -7.15
CA SER A 84 0.22 -11.84 -8.56
C SER A 84 1.27 -11.15 -9.42
N VAL A 85 2.05 -10.23 -8.85
CA VAL A 85 3.04 -9.40 -9.56
C VAL A 85 4.34 -9.32 -8.77
N ARG A 86 5.46 -9.11 -9.47
CA ARG A 86 6.78 -8.99 -8.85
C ARG A 86 7.66 -7.96 -9.58
N GLY A 87 8.11 -6.95 -8.86
CA GLY A 87 9.09 -5.98 -9.35
C GLY A 87 10.55 -6.44 -9.24
N TYR A 88 11.47 -5.55 -9.61
CA TYR A 88 12.93 -5.79 -9.57
C TYR A 88 13.68 -4.59 -8.98
N SER A 89 13.13 -3.95 -7.97
CA SER A 89 13.82 -2.89 -7.25
C SER A 89 14.98 -3.45 -6.42
N ASN A 90 16.12 -2.77 -6.52
CA ASN A 90 17.34 -3.06 -5.75
C ASN A 90 17.59 -2.03 -4.64
N CYS A 91 16.60 -1.20 -4.30
CA CYS A 91 16.74 -0.18 -3.28
C CYS A 91 15.42 0.10 -2.58
N VAL A 92 15.40 -0.12 -1.26
CA VAL A 92 14.31 0.27 -0.37
C VAL A 92 14.80 1.28 0.63
N LEU A 93 14.17 2.45 0.63
CA LEU A 93 14.45 3.56 1.53
C LEU A 93 13.41 3.59 2.64
N LYS A 94 13.86 3.73 3.90
CA LYS A 94 13.00 3.74 5.09
C LYS A 94 13.13 5.07 5.85
N PRO A 95 12.51 6.15 5.37
CA PRO A 95 12.50 7.44 6.07
C PRO A 95 11.75 7.37 7.40
N ARG A 96 12.08 8.30 8.30
CA ARG A 96 11.47 8.51 9.63
C ARG A 96 10.83 9.89 9.77
N THR A 97 11.09 10.81 8.85
CA THR A 97 10.57 12.19 8.91
C THR A 97 10.12 12.65 7.53
N THR A 98 9.22 13.63 7.50
CA THR A 98 8.78 14.29 6.27
C THR A 98 9.95 14.95 5.53
N GLN A 99 10.91 15.53 6.26
CA GLN A 99 12.10 16.15 5.66
C GLN A 99 12.95 15.12 4.91
N GLU A 100 13.15 13.91 5.48
CA GLU A 100 13.86 12.83 4.78
C GLU A 100 13.12 12.42 3.50
N VAL A 101 11.78 12.34 3.51
CA VAL A 101 10.98 12.07 2.30
C VAL A 101 11.15 13.17 1.26
N SER A 102 11.08 14.44 1.68
CA SER A 102 11.32 15.63 0.83
C SER A 102 12.68 15.57 0.15
N GLU A 103 13.75 15.30 0.90
CA GLU A 103 15.10 15.22 0.34
C GLU A 103 15.28 14.04 -0.62
N ILE A 104 14.68 12.87 -0.31
CA ILE A 104 14.65 11.71 -1.21
C ILE A 104 13.96 12.07 -2.52
N LEU A 105 12.75 12.63 -2.48
CA LEU A 105 11.97 12.93 -3.68
C LEU A 105 12.62 14.02 -4.51
N ALA A 106 13.12 15.09 -3.89
CA ALA A 106 13.88 16.14 -4.57
C ALA A 106 15.10 15.57 -5.30
N PHE A 107 15.85 14.65 -4.66
CA PHE A 107 16.99 13.98 -5.27
C PHE A 107 16.56 13.10 -6.44
N CYS A 108 15.55 12.25 -6.26
CA CYS A 108 15.03 11.39 -7.31
C CYS A 108 14.53 12.19 -8.51
N ASN A 109 13.86 13.32 -8.29
CA ASN A 109 13.38 14.20 -9.35
C ASN A 109 14.54 14.81 -10.17
N ARG A 110 15.58 15.34 -9.49
CA ARG A 110 16.76 15.88 -10.16
C ARG A 110 17.50 14.83 -10.99
N HIS A 111 17.57 13.59 -10.51
CA HIS A 111 18.27 12.49 -11.17
C HIS A 111 17.37 11.65 -12.09
N ARG A 112 16.07 11.99 -12.21
CA ARG A 112 15.05 11.23 -12.96
C ARG A 112 14.98 9.76 -12.54
N LEU A 113 15.07 9.49 -11.24
CA LEU A 113 14.87 8.16 -10.67
C LEU A 113 13.39 7.95 -10.36
N ALA A 114 12.82 6.82 -10.82
CA ALA A 114 11.43 6.48 -10.51
C ALA A 114 11.28 6.02 -9.06
N VAL A 115 10.15 6.35 -8.44
CA VAL A 115 9.84 6.03 -7.03
C VAL A 115 8.52 5.28 -6.94
N CYS A 116 8.49 4.23 -6.11
CA CYS A 116 7.29 3.48 -5.74
C CYS A 116 7.03 3.68 -4.24
N PRO A 117 6.04 4.50 -3.84
CA PRO A 117 5.68 4.65 -2.43
C PRO A 117 5.01 3.39 -1.91
N GLN A 118 5.37 2.97 -0.71
CA GLN A 118 4.85 1.73 -0.13
C GLN A 118 4.58 1.86 1.37
N GLY A 119 3.35 1.50 1.76
CA GLY A 119 2.96 1.33 3.16
C GLY A 119 3.08 -0.13 3.61
N GLY A 120 1.97 -0.68 4.12
CA GLY A 120 1.88 -2.07 4.60
C GLY A 120 1.92 -3.16 3.54
N ASN A 121 2.01 -2.80 2.25
CA ASN A 121 2.01 -3.73 1.10
C ASN A 121 0.81 -4.72 1.08
N THR A 122 -0.38 -4.25 1.44
CA THR A 122 -1.64 -5.03 1.49
C THR A 122 -2.57 -4.75 0.30
N GLY A 123 -2.11 -3.97 -0.68
CA GLY A 123 -2.89 -3.64 -1.88
C GLY A 123 -3.13 -4.85 -2.77
N LEU A 124 -4.30 -4.90 -3.42
CA LEU A 124 -4.75 -6.06 -4.21
C LEU A 124 -4.67 -5.86 -5.73
N VAL A 125 -4.20 -4.69 -6.18
CA VAL A 125 -4.16 -4.30 -7.60
C VAL A 125 -2.73 -4.08 -8.12
N GLY A 126 -1.72 -4.50 -7.34
CA GLY A 126 -0.30 -4.39 -7.73
C GLY A 126 0.31 -2.99 -7.60
N GLY A 127 -0.45 -1.97 -7.19
CA GLY A 127 0.04 -0.58 -7.08
C GLY A 127 1.04 -0.33 -5.94
N SER A 128 1.21 -1.28 -5.02
CA SER A 128 2.15 -1.17 -3.89
C SER A 128 3.53 -1.75 -4.18
N VAL A 129 3.78 -2.25 -5.39
CA VAL A 129 5.06 -2.83 -5.79
C VAL A 129 5.55 -2.25 -7.12
N PRO A 130 6.88 -2.19 -7.33
CA PRO A 130 7.44 -1.69 -8.59
C PRO A 130 7.13 -2.62 -9.78
N VAL A 131 7.14 -2.05 -10.99
CA VAL A 131 7.03 -2.83 -12.23
C VAL A 131 8.42 -3.20 -12.74
N PHE A 132 9.36 -2.27 -12.65
CA PHE A 132 10.75 -2.39 -13.07
C PHE A 132 11.68 -2.24 -11.85
N ASP A 133 12.55 -1.23 -11.88
CA ASP A 133 13.61 -0.94 -10.92
C ASP A 133 13.33 0.34 -10.11
N GLU A 134 12.07 0.75 -9.98
CA GLU A 134 11.69 1.94 -9.21
C GLU A 134 12.16 1.81 -7.76
N ILE A 135 12.67 2.89 -7.18
CA ILE A 135 13.13 2.92 -5.79
C ILE A 135 11.91 2.83 -4.88
N ILE A 136 11.90 1.90 -3.94
CA ILE A 136 10.79 1.74 -3.00
C ILE A 136 11.00 2.71 -1.84
N VAL A 137 10.04 3.60 -1.58
CA VAL A 137 10.03 4.44 -0.37
C VAL A 137 9.00 3.88 0.59
N ASN A 138 9.50 3.22 1.64
CA ASN A 138 8.66 2.51 2.60
C ASN A 138 8.40 3.37 3.85
N THR A 139 7.13 3.63 4.16
CA THR A 139 6.74 4.50 5.28
C THR A 139 6.73 3.81 6.65
N GLY A 140 7.11 2.53 6.75
CA GLY A 140 6.94 1.73 7.98
C GLY A 140 7.71 2.23 9.21
N LEU A 141 8.71 3.12 9.05
CA LEU A 141 9.39 3.77 10.17
C LEU A 141 8.81 5.15 10.55
N MET A 142 7.84 5.67 9.78
CA MET A 142 7.06 6.87 10.09
C MET A 142 5.76 6.44 10.80
N ASN A 143 5.88 5.92 12.02
CA ASN A 143 4.80 5.23 12.73
C ASN A 143 4.40 5.89 14.07
N LYS A 144 4.65 7.18 14.25
CA LYS A 144 4.30 7.92 15.49
C LYS A 144 2.89 8.49 15.45
N ILE A 145 2.20 8.36 16.57
CA ILE A 145 1.02 9.19 16.90
C ILE A 145 1.54 10.53 17.43
N LEU A 146 1.16 11.63 16.78
CA LEU A 146 1.61 12.98 17.13
C LEU A 146 0.70 13.61 18.18
N SER A 147 -0.62 13.46 18.04
CA SER A 147 -1.59 13.94 19.03
C SER A 147 -2.94 13.23 18.92
N ILE A 148 -3.65 13.13 20.05
CA ILE A 148 -5.06 12.73 20.13
C ILE A 148 -5.79 13.77 20.97
N ASP A 149 -6.80 14.41 20.42
CA ASP A 149 -7.73 15.26 21.16
C ASP A 149 -8.99 14.48 21.50
N GLU A 150 -9.16 14.18 22.79
CA GLU A 150 -10.27 13.37 23.32
C GLU A 150 -11.63 14.09 23.23
N ILE A 151 -11.63 15.42 23.20
CA ILE A 151 -12.86 16.21 23.16
C ILE A 151 -13.36 16.30 21.71
N SER A 152 -12.48 16.62 20.77
CA SER A 152 -12.85 16.76 19.37
C SER A 152 -12.82 15.43 18.60
N GLY A 153 -12.14 14.41 19.13
CA GLY A 153 -11.93 13.12 18.48
C GLY A 153 -10.88 13.15 17.36
N VAL A 154 -10.03 14.18 17.32
CA VAL A 154 -9.04 14.37 16.25
C VAL A 154 -7.75 13.63 16.56
N LEU A 155 -7.35 12.76 15.63
CA LEU A 155 -6.08 12.04 15.63
C LEU A 155 -5.13 12.66 14.59
N VAL A 156 -3.91 12.96 15.01
CA VAL A 156 -2.80 13.32 14.12
C VAL A 156 -1.72 12.26 14.26
N CYS A 157 -1.31 11.65 13.15
CA CYS A 157 -0.34 10.56 13.14
C CYS A 157 0.44 10.53 11.82
N GLU A 158 1.59 9.86 11.84
CA GLU A 158 2.42 9.66 10.66
C GLU A 158 1.83 8.59 9.71
N ALA A 159 2.13 8.70 8.41
CA ALA A 159 1.54 7.87 7.36
C ALA A 159 1.78 6.35 7.49
N GLY A 160 2.80 5.94 8.24
CA GLY A 160 3.17 4.54 8.49
C GLY A 160 2.51 3.91 9.71
N CYS A 161 1.65 4.62 10.44
CA CYS A 161 0.92 4.02 11.55
C CYS A 161 -0.01 2.90 11.08
N VAL A 162 0.12 1.72 11.71
CA VAL A 162 -0.73 0.55 11.44
C VAL A 162 -2.15 0.81 11.95
N LEU A 163 -3.16 0.48 11.15
CA LEU A 163 -4.57 0.77 11.47
C LEU A 163 -5.02 0.14 12.79
N GLU A 164 -4.66 -1.12 13.05
CA GLU A 164 -4.99 -1.81 14.31
C GLU A 164 -4.38 -1.09 15.52
N THR A 165 -3.10 -0.69 15.43
CA THR A 165 -2.46 0.09 16.50
C THR A 165 -3.16 1.43 16.74
N LEU A 166 -3.65 2.10 15.69
CA LEU A 166 -4.41 3.34 15.86
C LEU A 166 -5.76 3.09 16.56
N ASP A 167 -6.50 2.04 16.16
CA ASP A 167 -7.79 1.69 16.78
C ASP A 167 -7.60 1.33 18.27
N ASP A 168 -6.56 0.54 18.61
CA ASP A 168 -6.23 0.18 20.00
C ASP A 168 -5.93 1.42 20.86
N ARG A 169 -5.13 2.36 20.34
CA ARG A 169 -4.75 3.58 21.07
C ARG A 169 -5.91 4.56 21.23
N LEU A 170 -6.86 4.57 20.31
CA LEU A 170 -8.10 5.33 20.44
C LEU A 170 -9.08 4.68 21.42
N ALA A 171 -9.14 3.34 21.45
CA ALA A 171 -10.00 2.61 22.36
C ALA A 171 -9.67 2.86 23.85
N GLU A 172 -8.39 3.10 24.18
CA GLU A 172 -7.96 3.55 25.52
C GLU A 172 -8.62 4.87 25.98
N LYS A 173 -9.20 5.62 25.04
CA LYS A 173 -9.81 6.95 25.23
C LYS A 173 -11.29 6.97 24.87
N ASP A 174 -11.94 5.81 24.80
CA ASP A 174 -13.33 5.64 24.36
C ASP A 174 -13.62 6.19 22.93
N LEU A 175 -12.58 6.26 22.11
CA LEU A 175 -12.64 6.63 20.69
C LEU A 175 -12.40 5.39 19.81
N MET A 176 -12.62 5.53 18.50
CA MET A 176 -12.33 4.48 17.53
C MET A 176 -11.97 5.07 16.16
N MET A 177 -11.30 4.29 15.33
CA MET A 177 -11.10 4.65 13.93
C MET A 177 -12.44 4.55 13.16
N PRO A 178 -12.72 5.51 12.24
CA PRO A 178 -13.92 5.48 11.40
C PRO A 178 -13.86 4.40 10.30
N LEU A 179 -12.71 3.73 10.17
CA LEU A 179 -12.38 2.74 9.15
C LEU A 179 -12.00 1.42 9.82
N ASP A 180 -12.42 0.29 9.24
CA ASP A 180 -11.98 -1.05 9.64
C ASP A 180 -12.00 -2.00 8.45
N LEU A 181 -10.95 -2.80 8.30
CA LEU A 181 -10.73 -3.69 7.16
C LEU A 181 -9.91 -4.91 7.56
N GLY A 182 -10.07 -6.02 6.82
CA GLY A 182 -9.45 -7.31 7.16
C GLY A 182 -7.91 -7.31 7.20
N ALA A 183 -7.28 -6.29 6.61
CA ALA A 183 -5.83 -6.10 6.63
C ALA A 183 -5.35 -5.13 7.75
N LYS A 184 -6.19 -4.81 8.74
CA LYS A 184 -5.89 -3.80 9.78
C LYS A 184 -4.58 -4.00 10.54
N GLY A 185 -4.16 -5.25 10.73
CA GLY A 185 -2.92 -5.59 11.44
C GLY A 185 -1.64 -5.29 10.65
N SER A 186 -1.75 -4.90 9.38
CA SER A 186 -0.59 -4.56 8.55
C SER A 186 -0.80 -3.36 7.63
N CYS A 187 -2.03 -2.94 7.32
CA CYS A 187 -2.24 -1.74 6.52
C CYS A 187 -1.85 -0.48 7.29
N HIS A 188 -1.22 0.46 6.59
CA HIS A 188 -0.84 1.75 7.15
C HIS A 188 -1.89 2.81 6.80
N ILE A 189 -2.09 3.79 7.68
CA ILE A 189 -3.08 4.86 7.50
C ILE A 189 -2.84 5.66 6.21
N GLY A 190 -1.58 5.93 5.84
CA GLY A 190 -1.25 6.59 4.58
C GLY A 190 -1.69 5.78 3.36
N GLY A 191 -1.52 4.46 3.40
CA GLY A 191 -1.99 3.56 2.35
C GLY A 191 -3.53 3.52 2.26
N ASN A 192 -4.22 3.56 3.40
CA ASN A 192 -5.68 3.64 3.44
C ASN A 192 -6.16 4.94 2.78
N ILE A 193 -5.52 6.08 3.07
CA ILE A 193 -5.85 7.38 2.47
C ILE A 193 -5.54 7.37 0.96
N SER A 194 -4.35 6.94 0.53
CA SER A 194 -3.95 6.90 -0.89
C SER A 194 -4.86 6.03 -1.76
N THR A 195 -5.45 4.98 -1.17
CA THR A 195 -6.34 4.06 -1.88
C THR A 195 -7.82 4.38 -1.69
N ASN A 196 -8.13 5.42 -0.91
CA ASN A 196 -9.49 5.74 -0.47
C ASN A 196 -10.21 4.50 0.08
N ALA A 197 -9.54 3.81 1.01
CA ALA A 197 -10.02 2.55 1.55
C ALA A 197 -11.42 2.72 2.15
N GLY A 198 -12.34 1.88 1.71
CA GLY A 198 -13.59 1.64 2.42
C GLY A 198 -13.39 0.60 3.52
N GLY A 199 -14.45 -0.11 3.88
CA GLY A 199 -14.31 -1.17 4.86
C GLY A 199 -15.63 -1.57 5.48
N LEU A 200 -15.55 -2.36 6.54
CA LEU A 200 -16.70 -2.90 7.27
C LEU A 200 -17.58 -1.81 7.89
N ARG A 201 -16.96 -0.67 8.24
CA ARG A 201 -17.59 0.46 8.92
C ARG A 201 -18.05 1.59 7.97
N LEU A 202 -17.86 1.44 6.66
CA LEU A 202 -18.16 2.46 5.64
C LEU A 202 -19.64 2.93 5.67
N LEU A 203 -20.59 2.01 5.87
CA LEU A 203 -22.03 2.35 5.88
C LEU A 203 -22.40 3.32 7.01
N ARG A 204 -21.67 3.30 8.13
CA ARG A 204 -21.98 4.12 9.31
C ARG A 204 -21.22 5.44 9.31
N TYR A 205 -19.92 5.41 8.97
CA TYR A 205 -19.04 6.58 9.09
C TYR A 205 -18.68 7.22 7.75
N GLY A 206 -19.15 6.66 6.64
CA GLY A 206 -18.93 7.18 5.31
C GLY A 206 -17.50 6.94 4.82
N ASN A 207 -17.14 7.67 3.77
CA ASN A 207 -15.85 7.53 3.11
C ASN A 207 -14.72 8.22 3.89
N LEU A 208 -13.48 7.74 3.73
CA LEU A 208 -12.28 8.36 4.30
C LEU A 208 -12.14 9.83 3.92
N HIS A 209 -12.52 10.24 2.70
CA HIS A 209 -12.54 11.66 2.31
C HIS A 209 -13.28 12.57 3.31
N GLY A 210 -14.42 12.12 3.83
CA GLY A 210 -15.18 12.88 4.82
C GLY A 210 -14.60 12.85 6.23
N SER A 211 -13.72 11.89 6.51
CA SER A 211 -13.11 11.68 7.83
C SER A 211 -11.71 12.28 7.95
N VAL A 212 -11.00 12.47 6.83
CA VAL A 212 -9.67 13.11 6.80
C VAL A 212 -9.85 14.62 6.89
N LEU A 213 -9.34 15.21 7.98
CA LEU A 213 -9.42 16.66 8.20
C LEU A 213 -8.34 17.41 7.43
N GLY A 214 -7.10 16.91 7.47
CA GLY A 214 -5.97 17.45 6.73
C GLY A 214 -4.90 16.40 6.46
N LEU A 215 -3.92 16.75 5.64
CA LEU A 215 -2.79 15.89 5.29
C LEU A 215 -1.53 16.72 5.06
N GLU A 216 -0.38 16.14 5.41
CA GLU A 216 0.91 16.62 4.95
C GLU A 216 1.37 15.71 3.81
N ALA A 217 1.68 16.27 2.65
CA ALA A 217 2.14 15.53 1.48
C ALA A 217 3.45 16.09 0.97
N VAL A 218 4.28 15.21 0.39
CA VAL A 218 5.51 15.61 -0.29
C VAL A 218 5.32 15.37 -1.77
N LYS A 219 5.46 16.42 -2.57
CA LYS A 219 5.37 16.34 -4.03
C LYS A 219 6.61 15.66 -4.63
N ALA A 220 6.49 15.28 -5.90
CA ALA A 220 7.59 14.64 -6.63
C ALA A 220 8.87 15.49 -6.67
N ASP A 221 8.76 16.82 -6.69
CA ASP A 221 9.90 17.75 -6.64
C ASP A 221 10.52 17.93 -5.24
N GLY A 222 9.92 17.31 -4.23
CA GLY A 222 10.29 17.41 -2.82
C GLY A 222 9.61 18.55 -2.07
N GLU A 223 8.75 19.35 -2.71
CA GLU A 223 8.00 20.38 -2.00
C GLU A 223 7.06 19.74 -0.96
N ILE A 224 7.15 20.20 0.29
CA ILE A 224 6.25 19.80 1.37
C ILE A 224 5.00 20.68 1.32
N MET A 225 3.86 20.04 1.08
CA MET A 225 2.54 20.66 1.18
C MET A 225 1.97 20.37 2.56
N ASP A 226 1.97 21.39 3.41
CA ASP A 226 1.28 21.35 4.70
C ASP A 226 -0.18 21.77 4.52
N LEU A 227 -1.06 20.78 4.43
CA LEU A 227 -2.52 20.95 4.48
C LEU A 227 -3.07 20.34 5.77
N LEU A 228 -2.25 20.27 6.82
CA LEU A 228 -2.66 19.70 8.09
C LEU A 228 -3.58 20.69 8.80
N SER A 229 -4.85 20.30 8.91
CA SER A 229 -5.86 21.04 9.65
C SER A 229 -6.54 20.10 10.62
N THR A 230 -6.74 20.57 11.84
CA THR A 230 -7.53 19.89 12.87
C THR A 230 -8.97 20.43 12.91
N LEU A 231 -9.30 21.39 12.05
CA LEU A 231 -10.61 22.02 12.01
C LEU A 231 -11.61 21.15 11.26
N LYS A 232 -12.78 20.92 11.88
CA LYS A 232 -13.89 20.19 11.25
C LYS A 232 -14.49 20.94 10.05
N LYS A 233 -14.40 22.27 10.04
CA LYS A 233 -14.87 23.12 8.94
C LYS A 233 -13.81 24.16 8.63
N ASP A 234 -13.24 24.06 7.44
CA ASP A 234 -12.28 25.01 6.91
C ASP A 234 -12.64 25.33 5.45
N ASN A 235 -13.05 26.57 5.21
CA ASN A 235 -13.45 27.05 3.88
C ASN A 235 -12.40 28.02 3.30
N THR A 236 -11.15 27.95 3.76
CA THR A 236 -10.07 28.85 3.30
C THR A 236 -9.42 28.33 2.01
N GLY A 237 -10.08 28.58 0.87
CA GLY A 237 -9.53 28.31 -0.46
C GLY A 237 -9.92 26.95 -1.05
N PHE A 238 -9.07 26.42 -1.94
CA PHE A 238 -9.34 25.15 -2.61
C PHE A 238 -9.08 23.96 -1.69
N HIS A 239 -9.92 22.93 -1.81
CA HIS A 239 -9.80 21.69 -1.03
C HIS A 239 -8.68 20.80 -1.61
N LEU A 240 -7.43 21.29 -1.56
CA LEU A 240 -6.24 20.70 -2.20
C LEU A 240 -5.89 19.29 -1.70
N LYS A 241 -6.50 18.87 -0.58
CA LYS A 241 -6.37 17.50 -0.06
C LYS A 241 -7.06 16.44 -0.93
N GLU A 242 -7.95 16.85 -1.83
CA GLU A 242 -8.73 15.97 -2.72
C GLU A 242 -8.34 16.04 -4.20
N SER A 243 -7.44 16.94 -4.57
CA SER A 243 -6.94 17.10 -5.95
C SER A 243 -5.70 16.26 -6.20
#